data_AF-A0A2E8CY21-F1
#
_entry.id   AF-A0A2E8CY21-F1
#
_cell.length_a   1.000
_cell.length_b   1.000
_cell.length_c   1.000
_cell.angle_alpha   90.00
_cell.angle_beta   90.00
_cell.angle_gamma   90.00
#
_symmetry.space_group_name_H-M   'P 1'
#
loop_
_entity.id
_entity.type
_entity.pdbx_description
1 polymer ?
#
loop_
_entity_poly.entity_id
_entity_poly.type
_entity_poly.pdbx_seq_one_letter_code
_entity_poly.pdbx_strand_id
1 'polypeptide(L)'
;MFGKPEWFKEKQIGWGLTPICWQGWLYAATWLAVISIPFIALVLNSLVIESFIWMTASLVAITLDTGAVLKAMKRTETEEDVLYIDEGETVSEEFATRNYDFRLRR
;
A
#
# COMPACT_ATOMS: atom_id res chain seq x y z
N MET A 1 9.81 -0.43 5.45
CA MET A 1 8.98 0.68 4.97
C MET A 1 8.56 1.51 6.17
N PHE A 2 8.58 2.85 6.07
CA PHE A 2 8.29 3.72 7.21
C PHE A 2 6.79 4.05 7.35
N GLY A 3 6.01 3.98 6.27
CA GLY A 3 4.55 4.11 6.30
C GLY A 3 3.88 2.80 6.72
N LYS A 4 3.04 2.82 7.75
CA LYS A 4 2.15 1.70 8.04
C LYS A 4 0.96 1.70 7.07
N PRO A 5 0.52 0.52 6.59
CA PRO A 5 -0.62 0.40 5.68
C PRO A 5 -1.92 0.99 6.29
N GLU A 6 -2.08 0.90 7.61
CA GLU A 6 -3.22 1.44 8.37
C GLU A 6 -3.41 2.96 8.23
N TRP A 7 -2.35 3.70 7.88
CA TRP A 7 -2.41 5.16 7.80
C TRP A 7 -3.05 5.66 6.50
N PHE A 8 -3.24 4.76 5.52
CA PHE A 8 -3.66 5.10 4.18
C PHE A 8 -4.85 4.26 3.74
N LYS A 9 -5.71 4.83 2.90
CA LYS A 9 -6.74 4.11 2.16
C LYS A 9 -6.31 4.00 0.70
N GLU A 10 -6.54 2.83 0.12
CA GLU A 10 -6.58 2.73 -1.32
C GLU A 10 -7.74 3.59 -1.86
N LYS A 11 -7.44 4.37 -2.89
CA LYS A 11 -8.44 5.20 -3.54
C LYS A 11 -9.33 4.30 -4.40
N GLN A 12 -10.66 4.32 -4.16
CA GLN A 12 -11.60 3.47 -4.91
C GLN A 12 -11.65 3.74 -6.41
N ILE A 13 -11.23 4.93 -6.86
CA ILE A 13 -11.18 5.32 -8.27
C ILE A 13 -9.86 6.04 -8.55
N GLY A 14 -9.04 5.43 -9.41
CA GLY A 14 -7.72 5.94 -9.83
C GLY A 14 -6.54 5.27 -9.12
N TRP A 15 -5.34 5.82 -9.31
CA TRP A 15 -4.12 5.36 -8.65
C TRP A 15 -3.75 6.33 -7.51
N GLY A 16 -3.42 5.79 -6.33
CA GLY A 16 -2.87 6.56 -5.22
C GLY A 16 -3.37 6.15 -3.84
N LEU A 17 -2.71 6.69 -2.83
CA LEU A 17 -3.02 6.50 -1.42
C LEU A 17 -3.60 7.79 -0.84
N THR A 18 -4.70 7.68 -0.11
CA THR A 18 -5.27 8.81 0.64
C THR A 18 -4.96 8.63 2.13
N PRO A 19 -4.31 9.58 2.81
CA PRO A 19 -4.10 9.49 4.25
C PRO A 19 -5.45 9.56 4.98
N ILE A 20 -5.71 8.62 5.88
CA ILE A 20 -6.93 8.57 6.69
C ILE A 20 -6.67 9.17 8.08
N CYS A 21 -5.46 8.90 8.62
CA CYS A 21 -5.08 9.28 9.98
C CYS A 21 -4.13 10.48 9.99
N TRP A 22 -4.08 11.17 11.13
CA TRP A 22 -3.09 12.25 11.37
C TRP A 22 -1.64 11.81 11.12
N GLN A 23 -1.31 10.54 11.39
CA GLN A 23 0.01 9.96 11.09
C GLN A 23 0.28 9.89 9.59
N GLY A 24 -0.72 9.55 8.77
CA GLY A 24 -0.62 9.58 7.31
C GLY A 24 -0.47 11.00 6.76
N TRP A 25 -1.13 11.98 7.38
CA TRP A 25 -0.92 13.40 7.05
C TRP A 25 0.48 13.89 7.43
N LEU A 26 0.99 13.50 8.60
CA LEU A 26 2.35 13.83 9.02
C LEU A 26 3.40 13.19 8.09
N TYR A 27 3.14 11.97 7.63
CA TYR A 27 3.94 11.32 6.61
C TYR A 27 3.93 12.09 5.29
N ALA A 28 2.75 12.46 4.79
CA ALA A 28 2.62 13.25 3.57
C ALA A 28 3.31 14.61 3.69
N ALA A 29 3.17 15.29 4.84
CA ALA A 29 3.86 16.56 5.13
C ALA A 29 5.38 16.38 5.18
N THR A 30 5.87 15.26 5.71
CA THR A 30 7.30 14.93 5.73
C THR A 30 7.83 14.78 4.31
N TRP A 31 7.16 14.01 3.46
CA TRP A 31 7.52 13.89 2.05
C TRP A 31 7.52 15.23 1.33
N LEU A 32 6.49 16.05 1.57
CA LEU A 32 6.39 17.38 1.00
C LEU A 32 7.58 18.24 1.44
N ALA A 33 7.96 18.22 2.71
CA ALA A 33 9.12 18.94 3.21
C ALA A 33 10.44 18.44 2.59
N VAL A 34 10.64 17.11 2.54
CA VAL A 34 11.84 16.48 1.96
C VAL A 34 12.00 16.84 0.49
N ILE A 35 10.92 16.99 -0.27
CA ILE A 35 11.00 17.35 -1.69
C ILE A 35 11.16 18.85 -1.87
N SER A 36 10.36 19.64 -1.15
CA SER A 36 10.26 21.09 -1.35
C SER A 36 11.49 21.83 -0.85
N ILE A 37 12.04 21.44 0.31
CA ILE A 37 13.16 22.18 0.93
C ILE A 37 14.41 22.14 0.04
N PRO A 38 14.89 20.96 -0.43
CA PRO A 38 16.06 20.91 -1.31
C PRO A 38 15.75 21.49 -2.69
N PHE A 39 14.54 21.32 -3.21
CA PHE A 39 14.14 21.94 -4.48
C PHE A 39 14.23 23.46 -4.42
N ILE A 40 13.66 24.09 -3.38
CA ILE A 40 13.75 25.55 -3.18
C ILE A 40 15.21 25.97 -3.03
N ALA A 41 16.00 25.25 -2.24
CA ALA A 41 17.42 25.56 -2.05
C ALA A 41 18.22 25.49 -3.37
N LEU A 42 17.97 24.49 -4.21
CA LEU A 42 18.64 24.33 -5.51
C LEU A 42 18.22 25.43 -6.50
N VAL A 43 16.93 25.78 -6.55
CA VAL A 43 16.41 26.86 -7.40
C VAL A 43 16.99 28.21 -6.99
N LEU A 44 17.08 28.50 -5.69
CA LEU A 44 17.68 29.74 -5.19
C LEU A 44 19.17 29.89 -5.57
N ASN A 45 19.89 28.78 -5.73
CA ASN A 45 21.27 28.77 -6.18
C ASN A 45 21.42 28.70 -7.72
N SER A 46 20.32 28.83 -8.47
CA SER A 46 20.29 28.73 -9.94
C SER A 46 20.78 27.39 -10.51
N LEU A 47 20.75 26.32 -9.70
CA LEU A 47 21.14 24.96 -10.07
C LEU A 47 19.96 24.24 -10.73
N VAL A 48 19.60 24.69 -11.93
CA VAL A 48 18.39 24.24 -12.63
C VAL A 48 18.46 22.76 -13.00
N ILE A 49 19.62 22.27 -13.46
CA ILE A 49 19.79 20.87 -13.86
C ILE A 49 19.67 19.94 -12.65
N GLU A 50 20.30 20.29 -11.54
CA GLU A 50 20.24 19.57 -10.27
C GLU A 50 18.81 19.57 -9.72
N SER A 51 18.07 20.68 -9.89
CA SER A 51 16.66 20.76 -9.51
C SER A 51 15.80 19.77 -10.32
N PHE A 52 16.05 19.64 -11.63
CA PHE A 52 15.38 18.64 -12.46
C PHE A 52 15.71 17.22 -12.02
N ILE A 53 17.00 16.92 -11.80
CA ILE A 53 17.44 15.60 -11.32
C ILE A 53 16.78 15.28 -9.97
N TRP A 54 16.76 16.24 -9.05
CA TRP A 54 16.13 16.09 -7.74
C TRP A 54 14.63 15.83 -7.84
N MET A 55 13.93 16.58 -8.70
CA MET A 55 12.50 16.39 -8.95
C MET A 55 12.19 15.01 -9.53
N THR A 56 12.96 14.58 -10.54
CA THR A 56 12.78 13.25 -11.14
C THR A 56 13.08 12.14 -10.12
N ALA A 57 14.15 12.26 -9.35
CA ALA A 57 14.49 11.31 -8.29
C ALA A 57 13.41 11.24 -7.21
N SER A 58 12.88 12.39 -6.79
CA SER A 58 11.80 12.49 -5.80
C SER A 58 10.51 11.85 -6.30
N LEU A 59 10.15 12.06 -7.56
CA LEU A 59 8.97 11.46 -8.18
C LEU A 59 9.07 9.94 -8.22
N VAL A 60 10.24 9.41 -8.63
CA VAL A 60 10.49 7.96 -8.63
C VAL A 60 10.43 7.40 -7.21
N ALA A 61 11.04 8.08 -6.24
CA ALA A 61 11.03 7.67 -4.84
C ALA A 61 9.60 7.57 -4.27
N ILE A 62 8.75 8.58 -4.48
CA ILE A 62 7.34 8.54 -4.06
C ILE A 62 6.59 7.40 -4.76
N THR A 63 6.84 7.20 -6.05
CA THR A 63 6.14 6.15 -6.82
C THR A 63 6.48 4.77 -6.28
N LEU A 64 7.76 4.50 -6.02
CA LEU A 64 8.22 3.25 -5.44
C LEU A 64 7.69 3.04 -4.02
N ASP A 65 7.71 4.09 -3.20
CA ASP A 65 7.20 4.03 -1.83
C ASP A 65 5.68 3.75 -1.81
N THR A 66 4.90 4.49 -2.59
CA THR A 66 3.45 4.26 -2.75
C THR A 66 3.15 2.84 -3.22
N GLY A 67 3.89 2.35 -4.23
CA GLY A 67 3.70 0.99 -4.75
C GLY A 67 4.06 -0.08 -3.72
N ALA A 68 5.09 0.14 -2.91
CA ALA A 68 5.46 -0.79 -1.87
C ALA A 68 4.46 -0.76 -0.68
N VAL A 69 3.84 0.39 -0.37
CA VAL A 69 2.76 0.48 0.63
C VAL A 69 1.51 -0.24 0.14
N LEU A 70 1.13 -0.04 -1.13
CA LEU A 70 0.00 -0.77 -1.75
C LEU A 70 0.24 -2.28 -1.73
N LYS A 71 1.46 -2.73 -2.06
CA LYS A 71 1.83 -4.15 -2.00
C LYS A 71 1.75 -4.69 -0.56
N ALA A 72 2.14 -3.89 0.44
CA ALA A 72 2.01 -4.27 1.83
C ALA A 72 0.54 -4.36 2.27
N MET A 73 -0.31 -3.40 1.88
CA MET A 73 -1.76 -3.45 2.14
C MET A 73 -2.41 -4.70 1.56
N LYS A 74 -2.15 -4.99 0.28
CA LYS A 74 -2.70 -6.17 -0.40
C LYS A 74 -2.26 -7.49 0.25
N ARG A 75 -1.03 -7.53 0.76
CA ARG A 75 -0.51 -8.71 1.47
C ARG A 75 -1.26 -8.95 2.77
N THR A 76 -1.52 -7.90 3.56
CA THR A 76 -2.27 -7.99 4.81
C THR A 76 -3.71 -8.43 4.57
N GLU A 77 -4.39 -7.89 3.55
CA GLU A 77 -5.75 -8.30 3.19
C GLU A 77 -5.81 -9.79 2.79
N THR A 78 -4.82 -10.27 2.04
CA THR A 78 -4.74 -11.70 1.66
C THR A 78 -4.50 -12.60 2.88
N GLU A 79 -3.76 -12.14 3.88
CA GLU A 79 -3.46 -12.91 5.09
C GLU A 79 -4.68 -12.98 6.03
N GLU A 80 -5.43 -11.89 6.17
CA GLU A 80 -6.69 -11.87 6.93
C GLU A 80 -7.78 -12.75 6.28
N ASP A 81 -7.92 -12.71 4.95
CA ASP A 81 -8.89 -13.56 4.22
C ASP A 81 -8.59 -15.05 4.42
N VAL A 82 -7.32 -15.45 4.41
CA VAL A 82 -6.91 -16.84 4.67
C VAL A 82 -7.16 -17.25 6.12
N LEU A 83 -6.96 -16.35 7.09
CA LEU A 83 -7.21 -16.63 8.51
C LEU A 83 -8.70 -16.78 8.83
N TYR A 84 -9.57 -16.03 8.14
CA TYR A 84 -11.02 -16.11 8.33
C TYR A 84 -11.64 -17.41 7.79
N ILE A 85 -10.98 -18.08 6.85
CA ILE A 85 -11.43 -19.37 6.32
C ILE A 85 -11.27 -20.51 7.36
N ASP A 86 -10.42 -20.36 8.38
CA ASP A 86 -10.09 -21.45 9.32
C ASP A 86 -10.98 -21.49 10.59
N GLU A 87 -11.64 -20.39 10.97
CA GLU A 87 -12.40 -20.33 12.24
C GLU A 87 -13.94 -20.39 12.08
N GLY A 88 -14.46 -20.53 10.85
CA GLY A 88 -15.87 -20.34 10.55
C GLY A 88 -16.68 -21.54 10.04
N GLU A 89 -16.08 -22.69 9.76
CA GLU A 89 -16.77 -23.75 9.00
C GLU A 89 -17.08 -25.01 9.82
N THR A 90 -17.97 -24.89 10.81
CA THR A 90 -18.89 -26.01 11.16
C THR A 90 -20.19 -25.87 10.39
N VAL A 91 -20.10 -25.73 9.07
CA VAL A 91 -21.22 -25.93 8.16
C VAL A 91 -20.84 -27.09 7.28
N SER A 92 -21.61 -28.17 7.39
CA SER A 92 -21.55 -29.35 6.54
C SER A 92 -21.88 -28.92 5.10
N GLU A 93 -20.92 -28.35 4.38
CA GLU A 93 -21.03 -28.16 2.94
C GLU A 93 -20.35 -29.33 2.22
N GLU A 94 -21.20 -30.01 1.48
CA GLU A 94 -20.91 -31.13 0.60
C GLU A 94 -19.85 -30.68 -0.42
N PHE A 95 -18.59 -31.02 -0.19
CA PHE A 95 -17.52 -30.76 -1.15
C PHE A 95 -17.78 -31.57 -2.42
N ALA A 96 -18.40 -30.93 -3.41
CA ALA A 96 -18.47 -31.42 -4.78
C ALA A 96 -17.09 -31.35 -5.44
N THR A 97 -16.16 -32.20 -4.99
CA THR A 97 -15.04 -32.58 -5.83
C THR A 97 -15.62 -33.39 -6.98
N ARG A 98 -15.42 -32.90 -8.21
CA ARG A 98 -15.99 -33.42 -9.47
C ARG A 98 -15.68 -34.92 -9.77
N ASN A 99 -15.08 -35.66 -8.84
CA ASN A 99 -14.73 -37.06 -9.10
C ASN A 99 -14.73 -38.04 -7.91
N TYR A 100 -15.10 -37.66 -6.67
CA TYR A 100 -15.15 -38.65 -5.60
C TYR A 100 -16.33 -38.43 -4.64
N ASP A 101 -17.27 -39.38 -4.68
CA ASP A 101 -18.42 -39.49 -3.77
C ASP A 101 -17.99 -40.33 -2.56
N PHE A 102 -17.49 -39.68 -1.50
CA PHE A 102 -17.12 -40.36 -0.27
C PHE A 102 -18.32 -40.46 0.67
N ARG A 103 -19.01 -41.60 0.63
CA ARG A 103 -20.01 -41.98 1.64
C ARG A 103 -19.31 -42.56 2.88
N LEU A 104 -19.15 -41.75 3.92
CA LEU A 104 -18.78 -42.25 5.25
C LEU A 104 -20.00 -42.92 5.92
N ARG A 105 -19.89 -44.23 6.15
CA ARG A 105 -20.93 -45.04 6.80
C ARG A 105 -20.66 -45.12 8.31
N ARG A 106 -21.45 -44.32 9.03
CA ARG A 106 -21.91 -44.36 10.44
C ARG A 106 -20.91 -44.63 11.56
#